data_AF-A0ABD2I1A7-F1
#
_entry.id   AF-A0ABD2I1A7-F1
#
_cell.length_a   1.000
_cell.length_b   1.000
_cell.length_c   1.000
_cell.angle_alpha   90.00
_cell.angle_beta   90.00
_cell.angle_gamma   90.00
#
_symmetry.space_group_name_H-M   'P 1'
#
loop_
_entity.id
_entity.type
_entity.pdbx_description
1 polymer ?
#
loop_
_entity_poly.entity_id
_entity_poly.type
_entity_poly.pdbx_seq_one_letter_code
_entity_poly.pdbx_strand_id
1 'polypeptide(L)'
;MSISTSSTNGDFTPSRGGGEVNDDSISLDEDWQFDRKNESVADRQQLLMMGNERSFNEEFHESYAKNKMEMEFKITKLELEKKILEEKLKHQKLLTDHFKLQLNVAKTEQKQQNELEELEKEKRKLADQNEQLQKTLLDRIIELEKQMKQQKKGEEWKKTSVKAILCGIGEMEKKQQRQFDKQMSNQQTMHCSKMDAVPANFQLNYWDATASGIGLELIDDKCLTVHYKENNWGCHTIFAKHPILRDNDSSGIFYFEITVKSMKHFAVFGFSLKPSPQFEDTFCFLMGSYAYGNYGNFCFNGTIQTIQSACPYGVGDTVGFGVNLATRRFIFTKNGNLLSLPSFYHSFSFAADQLLFPFVSLGHFDDEIEANFGPNFKFNLDILKENIYQ
;
A
#
# COMPACT_ATOMS: atom_id res chain seq x y z
N MET A 1 -5.67 21.58 2.62
CA MET A 1 -6.37 21.20 3.86
C MET A 1 -6.95 22.47 4.43
N SER A 2 -8.26 22.64 4.32
CA SER A 2 -8.96 23.87 4.69
C SER A 2 -9.68 23.61 6.01
N ILE A 3 -9.22 24.24 7.09
CA ILE A 3 -9.81 24.07 8.42
C ILE A 3 -10.88 25.14 8.59
N SER A 4 -12.13 24.68 8.64
CA SER A 4 -13.32 25.44 9.04
C SER A 4 -13.32 25.58 10.56
N THR A 5 -13.45 26.80 11.08
CA THR A 5 -13.68 27.06 12.51
C THR A 5 -15.09 27.58 12.72
N SER A 6 -15.94 26.74 13.30
CA SER A 6 -17.30 27.06 13.74
C SER A 6 -17.32 27.49 15.22
N SER A 7 -17.84 28.70 15.45
CA SER A 7 -18.86 29.07 16.46
C SER A 7 -18.82 28.43 17.86
N THR A 8 -18.75 29.30 18.89
CA THR A 8 -19.79 29.41 19.93
C THR A 8 -19.71 30.79 20.60
N ASN A 9 -20.70 31.64 20.34
CA ASN A 9 -20.99 32.86 21.09
C ASN A 9 -21.81 32.48 22.33
N GLY A 10 -21.32 32.86 23.52
CA GLY A 10 -22.09 32.78 24.77
C GLY A 10 -22.72 34.13 25.08
N ASP A 11 -24.03 34.21 24.94
CA ASP A 11 -24.88 35.31 25.42
C ASP A 11 -24.86 35.38 26.95
N PHE A 12 -24.51 36.54 27.51
CA PHE A 12 -24.69 36.87 28.92
C PHE A 12 -25.79 37.92 29.05
N THR A 13 -26.96 37.48 29.52
CA THR A 13 -28.06 38.34 29.97
C THR A 13 -27.85 38.75 31.44
N PRO A 14 -28.02 40.02 31.83
CA PRO A 14 -27.98 40.41 33.24
C PRO A 14 -29.34 40.19 33.92
N SER A 15 -29.30 39.49 35.05
CA SER A 15 -30.46 39.28 35.92
C SER A 15 -30.78 40.54 36.72
N ARG A 16 -32.05 40.97 36.63
CA ARG A 16 -32.65 42.14 37.26
C ARG A 16 -33.49 41.66 38.45
N GLY A 17 -32.98 41.78 39.67
CA GLY A 17 -33.77 41.75 40.91
C GLY A 17 -33.73 43.17 41.50
N GLY A 18 -34.83 43.86 41.83
CA GLY A 18 -36.11 43.34 42.33
C GLY A 18 -36.05 43.39 43.86
N GLY A 19 -36.30 44.57 44.42
CA GLY A 19 -36.26 44.83 45.86
C GLY A 19 -36.93 46.17 46.20
N GLU A 20 -38.26 46.18 46.11
CA GLU A 20 -39.14 47.13 46.81
C GLU A 20 -39.11 46.80 48.31
N VAL A 21 -38.89 47.79 49.18
CA VAL A 21 -39.43 47.75 50.57
C VAL A 21 -39.69 49.19 51.06
N ASN A 22 -40.99 49.46 51.18
CA ASN A 22 -41.74 50.22 52.19
C ASN A 22 -41.31 51.63 52.63
N ASP A 23 -42.08 52.56 52.09
CA ASP A 23 -42.77 53.68 52.73
C ASP A 23 -43.29 53.33 54.15
N ASP A 24 -42.85 54.08 55.16
CA ASP A 24 -43.51 54.18 56.47
C ASP A 24 -43.61 55.66 56.84
N SER A 25 -44.78 56.21 56.48
CA SER A 25 -45.29 57.50 56.89
C SER A 25 -45.78 57.41 58.34
N ILE A 26 -45.05 58.02 59.28
CA ILE A 26 -45.55 58.27 60.64
C ILE A 26 -46.04 59.72 60.71
N SER A 27 -47.34 59.84 60.51
CA SER A 27 -48.19 60.91 61.02
C SER A 27 -48.27 60.79 62.54
N LEU A 28 -47.94 61.86 63.27
CA LEU A 28 -48.42 62.04 64.63
C LEU A 28 -48.95 63.46 64.81
N ASP A 29 -50.21 63.44 65.19
CA ASP A 29 -51.14 64.52 65.47
C ASP A 29 -50.85 65.27 66.78
N GLU A 30 -51.56 66.38 66.88
CA GLU A 30 -52.27 66.85 68.09
C GLU A 30 -51.52 67.63 69.19
N ASP A 31 -51.87 68.92 69.21
CA ASP A 31 -52.50 69.58 70.35
C ASP A 31 -51.75 69.62 71.69
N TRP A 32 -50.95 70.67 71.85
CA TRP A 32 -50.74 71.32 73.15
C TRP A 32 -50.85 72.84 73.02
N GLN A 33 -52.10 73.35 73.03
CA GLN A 33 -52.38 74.70 73.50
C GLN A 33 -52.53 74.68 75.02
N PHE A 34 -51.55 75.18 75.78
CA PHE A 34 -51.78 75.55 77.18
C PHE A 34 -50.81 76.63 77.66
N ASP A 35 -51.41 77.66 78.26
CA ASP A 35 -50.88 78.61 79.24
C ASP A 35 -49.57 79.37 79.00
N ARG A 36 -49.73 80.57 78.42
CA ARG A 36 -48.77 81.68 78.54
C ARG A 36 -49.38 82.83 79.35
N LYS A 37 -49.45 82.70 80.68
CA LYS A 37 -49.62 83.84 81.59
C LYS A 37 -48.83 83.62 82.89
N ASN A 38 -47.95 84.59 83.18
CA ASN A 38 -47.08 84.75 84.35
C ASN A 38 -45.71 84.06 84.30
N GLU A 39 -44.88 84.48 83.33
CA GLU A 39 -43.42 84.43 83.49
C GLU A 39 -42.97 85.52 84.47
N SER A 40 -42.32 85.10 85.56
CA SER A 40 -41.60 85.98 86.46
C SER A 40 -40.37 86.57 85.75
N VAL A 41 -39.96 87.78 86.11
CA VAL A 41 -38.72 88.41 85.62
C VAL A 41 -37.48 87.53 85.90
N ALA A 42 -37.54 86.67 86.93
CA ALA A 42 -36.50 85.69 87.24
C ALA A 42 -36.43 84.54 86.21
N ASP A 43 -37.58 84.06 85.70
CA ASP A 43 -37.63 83.01 84.68
C ASP A 43 -37.08 83.51 83.35
N ARG A 44 -37.29 84.79 83.02
CA ARG A 44 -36.68 85.42 81.83
C ARG A 44 -35.16 85.56 81.93
N GLN A 45 -34.62 85.83 83.12
CA GLN A 45 -33.16 85.87 83.31
C GLN A 45 -32.54 84.46 83.25
N GLN A 46 -33.23 83.44 83.74
CA GLN A 46 -32.78 82.05 83.64
C GLN A 46 -32.91 81.50 82.21
N LEU A 47 -33.96 81.87 81.45
CA LEU A 47 -34.09 81.57 80.02
C LEU A 47 -33.03 82.28 79.17
N LEU A 48 -32.62 83.50 79.54
CA LEU A 48 -31.54 84.23 78.87
C LEU A 48 -30.16 83.58 79.15
N MET A 49 -29.93 83.08 80.36
CA MET A 49 -28.70 82.35 80.70
C MET A 49 -28.65 80.97 80.01
N MET A 50 -29.75 80.21 80.04
CA MET A 50 -29.87 78.93 79.31
C MET A 50 -29.90 79.11 77.79
N GLY A 51 -30.43 80.23 77.29
CA GLY A 51 -30.44 80.59 75.88
C GLY A 51 -29.04 80.93 75.36
N ASN A 52 -28.21 81.61 76.16
CA ASN A 52 -26.81 81.86 75.83
C ASN A 52 -25.97 80.57 75.86
N GLU A 53 -26.19 79.67 76.83
CA GLU A 53 -25.53 78.36 76.83
C GLU A 53 -25.96 77.46 75.67
N ARG A 54 -27.25 77.49 75.28
CA ARG A 54 -27.74 76.79 74.07
C ARG A 54 -27.14 77.37 72.80
N SER A 55 -27.15 78.70 72.65
CA SER A 55 -26.58 79.38 71.47
C SER A 55 -25.09 79.07 71.30
N PHE A 56 -24.32 79.06 72.39
CA PHE A 56 -22.89 78.73 72.34
C PHE A 56 -22.65 77.24 71.99
N ASN A 57 -23.45 76.33 72.56
CA ASN A 57 -23.36 74.91 72.22
C ASN A 57 -23.80 74.64 70.77
N GLU A 58 -24.81 75.32 70.26
CA GLU A 58 -25.27 75.20 68.87
C GLU A 58 -24.19 75.67 67.88
N GLU A 59 -23.57 76.83 68.10
CA GLU A 59 -22.45 77.30 67.26
C GLU A 59 -21.25 76.35 67.30
N PHE A 60 -20.94 75.79 68.48
CA PHE A 60 -19.86 74.81 68.62
C PHE A 60 -20.19 73.50 67.87
N HIS A 61 -21.43 73.00 67.97
CA HIS A 61 -21.87 71.81 67.27
C HIS A 61 -21.92 72.01 65.75
N GLU A 62 -22.37 73.17 65.27
CA GLU A 62 -22.39 73.50 63.85
C GLU A 62 -20.96 73.63 63.28
N SER A 63 -20.07 74.32 64.00
CA SER A 63 -18.65 74.41 63.65
C SER A 63 -17.98 73.04 63.61
N TYR A 64 -18.25 72.19 64.60
CA TYR A 64 -17.74 70.82 64.64
C TYR A 64 -18.28 69.97 63.48
N ALA A 65 -19.58 70.04 63.20
CA ALA A 65 -20.21 69.32 62.10
C ALA A 65 -19.65 69.75 60.74
N LYS A 66 -19.44 71.06 60.53
CA LYS A 66 -18.82 71.61 59.33
C LYS A 66 -17.39 71.13 59.16
N ASN A 67 -16.57 71.19 60.21
CA ASN A 67 -15.19 70.71 60.19
C ASN A 67 -15.12 69.20 59.93
N LYS A 68 -16.02 68.42 60.52
CA LYS A 68 -16.12 66.97 60.30
C LYS A 68 -16.47 66.66 58.84
N MET A 69 -17.49 67.33 58.30
CA MET A 69 -17.91 67.17 56.90
C MET A 69 -16.77 67.56 55.94
N GLU A 70 -16.04 68.64 56.21
CA GLU A 70 -14.89 69.04 55.40
C GLU A 70 -13.76 67.99 55.44
N MET A 71 -13.50 67.39 56.61
CA MET A 71 -12.52 66.30 56.74
C MET A 71 -12.96 65.05 55.98
N GLU A 72 -14.22 64.64 56.09
CA GLU A 72 -14.77 63.49 55.34
C GLU A 72 -14.69 63.71 53.83
N PHE A 73 -14.98 64.93 53.36
CA PHE A 73 -14.81 65.30 51.96
C PHE A 73 -13.35 65.22 51.50
N LYS A 74 -12.40 65.68 52.33
CA LYS A 74 -10.96 65.55 52.02
C LYS A 74 -10.51 64.09 51.99
N ILE A 75 -10.99 63.26 52.91
CA ILE A 75 -10.68 61.82 52.95
C ILE A 75 -11.17 61.13 51.68
N THR A 76 -12.44 61.32 51.32
CA THR A 76 -13.05 60.71 50.13
C THR A 76 -12.34 61.16 48.84
N LYS A 77 -11.94 62.44 48.75
CA LYS A 77 -11.12 62.94 47.64
C LYS A 77 -9.76 62.24 47.54
N LEU A 78 -9.05 62.11 48.65
CA LEU A 78 -7.74 61.44 48.69
C LEU A 78 -7.86 59.95 48.35
N GLU A 79 -8.90 59.27 48.82
CA GLU A 79 -9.18 57.87 48.47
C GLU A 79 -9.43 57.70 46.97
N LEU A 80 -10.15 58.64 46.35
CA LEU A 80 -10.38 58.63 44.91
C LEU A 80 -9.07 58.87 44.12
N GLU A 81 -8.26 59.85 44.53
CA GLU A 81 -6.95 60.13 43.92
C GLU A 81 -6.01 58.92 44.03
N LYS A 82 -5.99 58.25 45.18
CA LYS A 82 -5.23 57.00 45.38
C LYS A 82 -5.69 55.90 44.42
N LYS A 83 -7.00 55.67 44.29
CA LYS A 83 -7.55 54.68 43.34
C LYS A 83 -7.14 55.00 41.91
N ILE A 84 -7.21 56.27 41.50
CA ILE A 84 -6.78 56.71 40.16
C ILE A 84 -5.29 56.44 39.94
N LEU A 85 -4.43 56.69 40.93
CA LEU A 85 -3.00 56.42 40.84
C LEU A 85 -2.69 54.92 40.77
N GLU A 86 -3.39 54.09 41.54
CA GLU A 86 -3.25 52.64 41.48
C GLU A 86 -3.64 52.09 40.11
N GLU A 87 -4.75 52.55 39.53
CA GLU A 87 -5.16 52.16 38.17
C GLU A 87 -4.16 52.65 37.10
N LYS A 88 -3.62 53.87 37.23
CA LYS A 88 -2.55 54.36 36.34
C LYS A 88 -1.30 53.49 36.42
N LEU A 89 -0.90 53.08 37.62
CA LEU A 89 0.26 52.21 37.82
C LEU A 89 0.02 50.82 37.22
N LYS A 90 -1.18 50.25 37.41
CA LYS A 90 -1.57 48.97 36.77
C LYS A 90 -1.51 49.09 35.24
N HIS A 91 -2.03 50.17 34.67
CA HIS A 91 -1.99 50.41 33.23
C HIS A 91 -0.54 50.54 32.71
N GLN A 92 0.34 51.25 33.42
CA GLN A 92 1.75 51.37 33.03
C GLN A 92 2.50 50.03 33.06
N LYS A 93 2.22 49.18 34.07
CA LYS A 93 2.76 47.81 34.14
C LYS A 93 2.29 46.98 32.95
N LEU A 94 0.98 47.02 32.67
CA LEU A 94 0.40 46.31 31.53
C LEU A 94 1.01 46.76 30.20
N LEU A 95 1.21 48.06 30.01
CA LEU A 95 1.84 48.61 28.80
C LEU A 95 3.29 48.12 28.65
N THR A 96 4.04 48.09 29.76
CA THR A 96 5.42 47.59 29.78
C THR A 96 5.50 46.11 29.42
N ASP A 97 4.59 45.29 29.96
CA ASP A 97 4.53 43.86 29.67
C ASP A 97 4.07 43.60 28.23
N HIS A 98 3.15 44.41 27.70
CA HIS A 98 2.76 44.38 26.30
C HIS A 98 3.94 44.65 25.36
N PHE A 99 4.76 45.68 25.64
CA PHE A 99 5.95 45.96 24.83
C PHE A 99 6.99 44.83 24.90
N LYS A 100 7.20 44.22 26.08
CA LYS A 100 8.07 43.04 26.20
C LYS A 100 7.56 41.87 25.36
N LEU A 101 6.26 41.64 25.37
CA LEU A 101 5.64 40.59 24.56
C LEU A 101 5.82 40.86 23.07
N GLN A 102 5.56 42.09 22.61
CA GLN A 102 5.78 42.49 21.21
C GLN A 102 7.23 42.26 20.77
N LEU A 103 8.20 42.61 21.63
CA LEU A 103 9.62 42.39 21.34
C LEU A 103 9.96 40.90 21.20
N ASN A 104 9.37 40.04 22.04
CA ASN A 104 9.58 38.60 21.96
C ASN A 104 8.95 38.01 20.69
N VAL A 105 7.75 38.48 20.30
CA VAL A 105 7.10 38.08 19.04
C VAL A 105 7.99 38.44 17.85
N ALA A 106 8.49 39.67 17.78
CA ALA A 106 9.39 40.10 16.69
C ALA A 106 10.68 39.25 16.63
N LYS A 107 11.25 38.89 17.78
CA LYS A 107 12.43 38.00 17.84
C LYS A 107 12.11 36.60 17.31
N THR A 108 10.95 36.04 17.65
CA THR A 108 10.54 34.72 17.16
C THR A 108 10.25 34.73 15.67
N GLU A 109 9.61 35.78 15.14
CA GLU A 109 9.35 35.95 13.71
C GLU A 109 10.66 36.05 12.93
N GLN A 110 11.63 36.84 13.42
CA GLN A 110 12.94 36.94 12.79
C GLN A 110 13.68 35.59 12.79
N LYS A 111 13.60 34.82 13.88
CA LYS A 111 14.20 33.49 13.95
C LYS A 111 13.56 32.54 12.92
N GLN A 112 12.23 32.54 12.81
CA GLN A 112 11.50 31.73 11.83
C GLN A 112 11.84 32.13 10.39
N GLN A 113 12.00 33.42 10.11
CA GLN A 113 12.40 33.90 8.79
C GLN A 113 13.81 33.40 8.40
N ASN A 114 14.77 33.46 9.33
CA ASN A 114 16.12 32.94 9.09
C ASN A 114 16.12 31.41 8.86
N GLU A 115 15.32 30.66 9.63
CA GLU A 115 15.17 29.21 9.44
C GLU A 115 14.56 28.87 8.07
N LEU A 116 13.58 29.66 7.61
CA LEU A 116 12.97 29.50 6.30
C LEU A 116 13.96 29.78 5.15
N GLU A 117 14.77 30.83 5.27
CA GLU A 117 15.80 31.15 4.28
C GLU A 117 16.87 30.06 4.16
N GLU A 118 17.29 29.46 5.28
CA GLU A 118 18.23 28.32 5.25
C GLU A 118 17.60 27.08 4.59
N LEU A 119 16.34 26.77 4.91
CA LEU A 119 15.61 25.67 4.25
C LEU A 119 15.51 25.88 2.73
N GLU A 120 15.25 27.12 2.29
CA GLU A 120 15.21 27.45 0.86
C GLU A 120 16.58 27.26 0.18
N LYS A 121 17.68 27.63 0.85
CA LYS A 121 19.04 27.39 0.33
C LYS A 121 19.33 25.89 0.20
N GLU A 122 18.96 25.07 1.18
CA GLU A 122 19.12 23.62 1.11
C GLU A 122 18.30 23.01 -0.02
N LYS A 123 17.04 23.45 -0.18
CA LYS A 123 16.17 23.00 -1.28
C LYS A 123 16.76 23.30 -2.65
N ARG A 124 17.37 24.48 -2.83
CA ARG A 124 18.07 24.84 -4.09
C ARG A 124 19.28 23.94 -4.34
N LYS A 125 20.12 23.70 -3.32
CA LYS A 125 21.26 22.78 -3.45
C LYS A 125 20.83 21.37 -3.86
N LEU A 126 19.73 20.86 -3.28
CA LEU A 126 19.21 19.54 -3.61
C LEU A 126 18.66 19.50 -5.05
N ALA A 127 18.01 20.58 -5.51
CA ALA A 127 17.54 20.69 -6.88
C ALA A 127 18.69 20.64 -7.89
N ASP A 128 19.76 21.40 -7.63
CA ASP A 128 20.97 21.43 -8.48
C ASP A 128 21.65 20.04 -8.52
N GLN A 129 21.73 19.35 -7.38
CA GLN A 129 22.26 17.98 -7.30
C GLN A 129 21.41 16.99 -8.10
N ASN A 130 20.09 17.10 -8.03
CA ASN A 130 19.18 16.23 -8.77
C ASN A 130 19.28 16.48 -10.28
N GLU A 131 19.40 17.74 -10.72
CA GLU A 131 19.63 18.08 -12.12
C GLU A 131 20.96 17.47 -12.64
N GLN A 132 22.03 17.57 -11.85
CA GLN A 132 23.32 16.97 -12.18
C GLN A 132 23.24 15.44 -12.27
N LEU A 133 22.51 14.80 -11.36
CA LEU A 133 22.29 13.35 -11.38
C LEU A 133 21.50 12.93 -12.63
N GLN A 134 20.44 13.66 -12.98
CA GLN A 134 19.65 13.39 -14.19
C GLN A 134 20.50 13.49 -15.45
N LYS A 135 21.36 14.52 -15.56
CA LYS A 135 22.30 14.67 -16.67
C LYS A 135 23.27 13.49 -16.76
N THR A 136 23.83 13.07 -15.63
CA THR A 136 24.76 11.93 -15.56
C THR A 136 24.10 10.61 -15.98
N LEU A 137 22.84 10.40 -15.56
CA LEU A 137 22.06 9.23 -15.97
C LEU A 137 21.76 9.24 -17.47
N LEU A 138 21.43 10.40 -18.04
CA LEU A 138 21.18 10.53 -19.47
C LEU A 138 22.44 10.21 -20.29
N ASP A 139 23.60 10.74 -19.88
CA ASP A 139 24.89 10.45 -20.53
C ASP A 139 25.21 8.95 -20.48
N ARG A 140 24.88 8.26 -19.36
CA ARG A 140 25.08 6.81 -19.24
C ARG A 140 24.16 6.00 -20.14
N ILE A 141 22.89 6.42 -20.29
CA ILE A 141 21.94 5.78 -21.21
C ILE A 141 22.46 5.89 -22.65
N ILE A 142 22.90 7.08 -23.07
CA ILE A 142 23.45 7.31 -24.42
C ILE A 142 24.67 6.40 -24.68
N GLU A 143 25.56 6.26 -23.70
CA GLU A 143 26.72 5.37 -23.82
C GLU A 143 26.32 3.88 -23.90
N LEU A 144 25.33 3.44 -23.11
CA LEU A 144 24.82 2.07 -23.18
C LEU A 144 24.18 1.76 -24.54
N GLU A 145 23.39 2.70 -25.10
CA GLU A 145 22.82 2.54 -26.43
C GLU A 145 23.90 2.38 -27.52
N LYS A 146 25.00 3.13 -27.40
CA LYS A 146 26.15 3.03 -28.30
C LYS A 146 26.82 1.65 -28.20
N GLN A 147 27.00 1.13 -26.99
CA GLN A 147 27.55 -0.21 -26.75
C GLN A 147 26.65 -1.31 -27.32
N MET A 148 25.33 -1.21 -27.11
CA MET A 148 24.36 -2.15 -27.69
C MET A 148 24.40 -2.14 -29.23
N LYS A 149 24.51 -0.97 -29.87
CA LYS A 149 24.66 -0.87 -31.33
C LYS A 149 25.96 -1.53 -31.83
N GLN A 150 27.05 -1.43 -31.09
CA GLN A 150 28.31 -2.11 -31.41
C GLN A 150 28.20 -3.64 -31.24
N GLN A 151 27.57 -4.11 -30.16
CA GLN A 151 27.34 -5.54 -29.93
C GLN A 151 26.48 -6.16 -31.05
N LYS A 152 25.39 -5.49 -31.44
CA LYS A 152 24.52 -5.97 -32.53
C LYS A 152 25.28 -6.13 -33.86
N LYS A 153 26.14 -5.16 -34.21
CA LYS A 153 27.02 -5.28 -35.40
C LYS A 153 27.98 -6.47 -35.28
N GLY A 154 28.53 -6.72 -34.10
CA GLY A 154 29.38 -7.88 -33.83
C GLY A 154 28.64 -9.23 -33.98
N GLU A 155 27.39 -9.30 -33.53
CA GLU A 155 26.55 -10.50 -33.70
C GLU A 155 26.17 -10.75 -35.16
N GLU A 156 25.82 -9.71 -35.92
CA GLU A 156 25.54 -9.82 -37.36
C GLU A 156 26.77 -10.33 -38.13
N TRP A 157 27.96 -9.83 -37.77
CA TRP A 157 29.22 -10.32 -38.34
C TRP A 157 29.45 -11.81 -38.01
N LYS A 158 29.26 -12.21 -36.75
CA LYS A 158 29.36 -13.64 -36.34
C LYS A 158 28.37 -14.52 -37.10
N LYS A 159 27.10 -14.10 -37.24
CA LYS A 159 26.07 -14.84 -38.00
C LYS A 159 26.48 -15.02 -39.47
N THR A 160 27.03 -13.98 -40.08
CA THR A 160 27.48 -14.03 -41.48
C THR A 160 28.67 -14.98 -41.66
N SER A 161 29.66 -14.92 -40.76
CA SER A 161 30.82 -15.82 -40.76
C SER A 161 30.42 -17.29 -40.54
N VAL A 162 29.53 -17.57 -39.59
CA VAL A 162 29.03 -18.94 -39.35
C VAL A 162 28.29 -19.47 -40.58
N LYS A 163 27.44 -18.64 -41.23
CA LYS A 163 26.75 -19.03 -42.46
C LYS A 163 27.72 -19.38 -43.59
N ALA A 164 28.80 -18.60 -43.76
CA ALA A 164 29.81 -18.87 -44.77
C ALA A 164 30.57 -20.19 -44.50
N ILE A 165 30.91 -20.46 -43.24
CA ILE A 165 31.55 -21.72 -42.83
C ILE A 165 30.61 -22.91 -43.09
N LEU A 166 29.33 -22.80 -42.71
CA LEU A 166 28.32 -23.85 -42.93
C LEU A 166 28.13 -24.16 -44.42
N CYS A 167 28.08 -23.13 -45.28
CA CYS A 167 28.06 -23.33 -46.73
C CYS A 167 29.30 -24.10 -47.21
N GLY A 168 30.50 -23.74 -46.73
CA GLY A 168 31.74 -24.42 -47.06
C GLY A 168 31.75 -25.90 -46.64
N ILE A 169 31.24 -26.21 -45.43
CA ILE A 169 31.07 -27.58 -44.95
C ILE A 169 30.14 -28.36 -45.88
N GLY A 170 28.98 -27.80 -46.23
CA GLY A 170 28.03 -28.46 -47.13
C GLY A 170 28.58 -28.72 -48.54
N GLU A 171 29.45 -27.85 -49.05
CA GLU A 171 30.17 -28.11 -50.31
C GLU A 171 31.19 -29.24 -50.19
N MET A 172 31.91 -29.31 -49.06
CA MET A 172 32.86 -30.40 -48.78
C MET A 172 32.14 -31.74 -48.61
N GLU A 173 31.03 -31.78 -47.87
CA GLU A 173 30.18 -32.98 -47.72
C GLU A 173 29.65 -33.46 -49.07
N LYS A 174 29.15 -32.55 -49.92
CA LYS A 174 28.73 -32.91 -51.30
C LYS A 174 29.89 -33.49 -52.12
N LYS A 175 31.11 -32.97 -51.97
CA LYS A 175 32.29 -33.52 -52.64
C LYS A 175 32.66 -34.91 -52.10
N GLN A 176 32.64 -35.11 -50.79
CA GLN A 176 32.86 -36.41 -50.16
C GLN A 176 31.79 -37.43 -50.56
N GLN A 177 30.51 -37.05 -50.53
CA GLN A 177 29.41 -37.91 -50.95
C GLN A 177 29.57 -38.33 -52.41
N ARG A 178 29.91 -37.41 -53.33
CA ARG A 178 30.20 -37.76 -54.74
C ARG A 178 31.39 -38.72 -54.88
N GLN A 179 32.40 -38.62 -54.01
CA GLN A 179 33.51 -39.58 -53.99
C GLN A 179 33.05 -40.95 -53.45
N PHE A 180 32.26 -40.95 -52.39
CA PHE A 180 31.69 -42.16 -51.79
C PHE A 180 30.73 -42.87 -52.75
N ASP A 181 29.84 -42.14 -53.43
CA ASP A 181 28.92 -42.66 -54.45
C ASP A 181 29.69 -43.26 -55.64
N LYS A 182 30.79 -42.63 -56.07
CA LYS A 182 31.70 -43.22 -57.07
C LYS A 182 32.36 -44.51 -56.60
N GLN A 183 32.65 -44.64 -55.30
CA GLN A 183 33.19 -45.87 -54.71
C GLN A 183 32.11 -46.94 -54.52
N MET A 184 30.90 -46.57 -54.09
CA MET A 184 29.73 -47.45 -53.93
C MET A 184 29.19 -47.97 -55.26
N SER A 185 29.19 -47.14 -56.31
CA SER A 185 28.85 -47.59 -57.68
C SER A 185 29.82 -48.64 -58.21
N ASN A 186 31.00 -48.80 -57.61
CA ASN A 186 31.95 -49.87 -57.92
C ASN A 186 31.79 -51.10 -57.00
N GLN A 187 30.94 -51.06 -55.97
CA GLN A 187 30.83 -52.12 -54.95
C GLN A 187 29.43 -52.72 -54.75
N GLN A 188 28.36 -52.19 -55.36
CA GLN A 188 27.02 -52.78 -55.23
C GLN A 188 26.38 -53.19 -56.57
N THR A 189 26.93 -54.27 -57.12
CA THR A 189 26.15 -55.46 -57.48
C THR A 189 25.96 -56.28 -56.19
N MET A 190 24.91 -56.02 -55.39
CA MET A 190 24.22 -56.96 -54.46
C MET A 190 23.44 -56.24 -53.34
N HIS A 191 22.16 -56.65 -53.20
CA HIS A 191 21.20 -56.48 -52.08
C HIS A 191 20.69 -55.05 -51.73
N CYS A 192 19.38 -54.72 -51.90
CA CYS A 192 18.16 -55.10 -51.12
C CYS A 192 18.14 -54.44 -49.73
N SER A 193 17.08 -53.86 -49.15
CA SER A 193 15.75 -53.37 -49.51
C SER A 193 15.25 -52.54 -48.32
N LYS A 194 14.39 -51.55 -48.59
CA LYS A 194 13.26 -51.03 -47.80
C LYS A 194 13.35 -50.99 -46.25
N MET A 195 13.19 -49.78 -45.71
CA MET A 195 12.42 -49.59 -44.47
C MET A 195 11.52 -48.36 -44.61
N ASP A 196 10.23 -48.60 -44.38
CA ASP A 196 9.13 -47.64 -44.43
C ASP A 196 9.04 -46.84 -43.12
N ALA A 197 8.60 -45.59 -43.26
CA ALA A 197 8.40 -44.62 -42.18
C ALA A 197 7.17 -44.94 -41.32
N VAL A 198 7.30 -44.72 -40.01
CA VAL A 198 6.22 -44.81 -39.01
C VAL A 198 5.47 -43.46 -38.95
N PRO A 199 4.12 -43.42 -38.96
CA PRO A 199 3.36 -42.18 -38.84
C PRO A 199 3.29 -41.65 -37.40
N ALA A 200 3.34 -40.32 -37.27
CA ALA A 200 3.17 -39.57 -36.03
C ALA A 200 1.73 -39.69 -35.47
N ASN A 201 1.51 -40.66 -34.59
CA ASN A 201 0.36 -40.64 -33.68
C ASN A 201 0.79 -39.88 -32.41
N PHE A 202 0.12 -38.75 -32.13
CA PHE A 202 0.24 -38.08 -30.83
C PHE A 202 -0.18 -39.07 -29.74
N GLN A 203 0.79 -39.65 -29.05
CA GLN A 203 0.55 -40.52 -27.92
C GLN A 203 0.02 -39.64 -26.78
N LEU A 204 -1.25 -39.85 -26.39
CA LEU A 204 -1.84 -39.20 -25.22
C LEU A 204 -0.93 -39.44 -24.01
N ASN A 205 -0.62 -38.37 -23.28
CA ASN A 205 0.23 -38.45 -22.09
C ASN A 205 -0.59 -38.96 -20.88
N TYR A 206 0.10 -39.45 -19.86
CA TYR A 206 -0.49 -39.98 -18.62
C TYR A 206 0.57 -39.93 -17.52
N TRP A 207 0.17 -40.11 -16.27
CA TRP A 207 1.11 -40.13 -15.15
C TRP A 207 2.03 -41.35 -15.20
N ASP A 208 3.31 -41.14 -14.94
CA ASP A 208 4.31 -42.19 -14.94
C ASP A 208 4.17 -43.04 -13.67
N ALA A 209 3.53 -44.21 -13.79
CA ALA A 209 3.36 -45.15 -12.69
C ALA A 209 4.69 -45.59 -12.05
N THR A 210 5.81 -45.51 -12.77
CA THR A 210 7.15 -45.83 -12.24
C THR A 210 7.80 -44.67 -11.49
N ALA A 211 7.27 -43.46 -11.64
CA ALA A 211 7.72 -42.24 -10.99
C ALA A 211 6.72 -41.72 -9.94
N SER A 212 5.79 -42.57 -9.49
CA SER A 212 4.97 -42.26 -8.32
C SER A 212 5.89 -42.23 -7.10
N GLY A 213 6.19 -41.03 -6.60
CA GLY A 213 6.91 -40.87 -5.34
C GLY A 213 6.19 -41.60 -4.20
N ILE A 214 6.89 -41.76 -3.08
CA ILE A 214 6.31 -42.23 -1.81
C ILE A 214 4.99 -41.45 -1.56
N GLY A 215 3.94 -42.07 -1.04
CA GLY A 215 2.67 -41.38 -0.71
C GLY A 215 1.64 -41.14 -1.82
N LEU A 216 1.98 -41.27 -3.11
CA LEU A 216 0.99 -41.17 -4.20
C LEU A 216 0.59 -42.54 -4.75
N GLU A 217 -0.67 -42.66 -5.17
CA GLU A 217 -1.20 -43.80 -5.91
C GLU A 217 -2.01 -43.38 -7.13
N LEU A 218 -1.99 -44.23 -8.16
CA LEU A 218 -2.82 -44.10 -9.34
C LEU A 218 -4.01 -45.03 -9.20
N ILE A 219 -5.22 -44.47 -9.19
CA ILE A 219 -6.46 -45.22 -8.89
C ILE A 219 -7.10 -45.82 -10.14
N ASP A 220 -6.81 -45.27 -11.32
CA ASP A 220 -7.42 -45.72 -12.57
C ASP A 220 -6.43 -46.47 -13.49
N ASP A 221 -6.98 -47.32 -14.36
CA ASP A 221 -6.22 -48.08 -15.37
C ASP A 221 -5.55 -47.18 -16.43
N LYS A 222 -5.98 -45.91 -16.51
CA LYS A 222 -5.48 -44.94 -17.49
C LYS A 222 -4.31 -44.11 -16.96
N CYS A 223 -3.94 -44.29 -15.69
CA CYS A 223 -2.95 -43.48 -14.99
C CYS A 223 -3.24 -41.97 -15.07
N LEU A 224 -4.50 -41.54 -14.90
CA LEU A 224 -4.92 -40.13 -14.97
C LEU A 224 -5.33 -39.56 -13.61
N THR A 225 -5.84 -40.39 -12.72
CA THR A 225 -6.26 -40.02 -11.37
C THR A 225 -5.15 -40.31 -10.37
N VAL A 226 -4.75 -39.28 -9.64
CA VAL A 226 -3.72 -39.33 -8.60
C VAL A 226 -4.40 -39.10 -7.25
N HIS A 227 -4.12 -39.99 -6.31
CA HIS A 227 -4.62 -39.91 -4.93
C HIS A 227 -3.46 -39.94 -3.94
N TYR A 228 -3.57 -39.14 -2.89
CA TYR A 228 -2.60 -39.12 -1.81
C TYR A 228 -3.03 -40.05 -0.66
N LYS A 229 -2.32 -41.17 -0.50
CA LYS A 229 -2.72 -42.26 0.41
C LYS A 229 -2.09 -42.21 1.80
N GLU A 230 -1.03 -41.42 2.00
CA GLU A 230 -0.31 -41.41 3.26
C GLU A 230 -0.93 -40.43 4.27
N ASN A 231 -0.89 -40.75 5.56
CA ASN A 231 -1.37 -39.86 6.62
C ASN A 231 -0.24 -38.97 7.16
N ASN A 232 0.59 -38.45 6.25
CA ASN A 232 1.70 -37.57 6.57
C ASN A 232 1.55 -36.25 5.82
N TRP A 233 2.16 -35.19 6.36
CA TRP A 233 2.26 -33.91 5.68
C TRP A 233 3.52 -33.91 4.83
N GLY A 234 3.41 -33.58 3.55
CA GLY A 234 4.55 -33.54 2.64
C GLY A 234 4.13 -33.15 1.22
N CYS A 235 5.08 -32.68 0.40
CA CYS A 235 4.83 -32.39 -1.01
C CYS A 235 5.26 -33.58 -1.87
N HIS A 236 4.30 -34.40 -2.30
CA HIS A 236 4.62 -35.58 -3.10
C HIS A 236 4.21 -35.34 -4.53
N THR A 237 5.13 -35.64 -5.45
CA THR A 237 5.04 -35.21 -6.84
C THR A 237 5.04 -36.41 -7.77
N ILE A 238 4.21 -36.36 -8.80
CA ILE A 238 4.23 -37.31 -9.91
C ILE A 238 4.35 -36.56 -11.23
N PHE A 239 5.15 -37.10 -12.12
CA PHE A 239 5.40 -36.55 -13.45
C PHE A 239 4.63 -37.35 -14.50
N ALA A 240 4.27 -36.70 -15.59
CA ALA A 240 3.78 -37.40 -16.75
C ALA A 240 4.90 -38.23 -17.41
N LYS A 241 4.53 -39.30 -18.12
CA LYS A 241 5.48 -40.24 -18.71
C LYS A 241 6.36 -39.61 -19.79
N HIS A 242 5.78 -38.73 -20.60
CA HIS A 242 6.48 -38.09 -21.70
C HIS A 242 6.70 -36.59 -21.45
N PRO A 243 7.85 -36.04 -21.85
CA PRO A 243 8.05 -34.60 -21.84
C PRO A 243 7.18 -33.93 -22.90
N ILE A 244 7.05 -32.62 -22.80
CA ILE A 244 6.54 -31.79 -23.88
C ILE A 244 7.53 -31.83 -25.04
N LEU A 245 7.17 -32.53 -26.10
CA LEU A 245 7.99 -32.60 -27.31
C LEU A 245 7.93 -31.27 -28.06
N ARG A 246 9.10 -30.80 -28.49
CA ARG A 246 9.22 -29.67 -29.42
C ARG A 246 9.62 -30.24 -30.76
N ASP A 247 8.65 -30.51 -31.61
CA ASP A 247 8.98 -30.76 -33.01
C ASP A 247 9.33 -29.40 -33.64
N ASN A 248 10.47 -29.34 -34.33
CA ASN A 248 11.02 -28.12 -34.93
C ASN A 248 10.05 -27.38 -35.87
N ASP A 249 8.97 -28.03 -36.29
CA ASP A 249 7.94 -27.50 -37.18
C ASP A 249 6.59 -27.22 -36.49
N SER A 250 6.44 -27.52 -35.20
CA SER A 250 5.19 -27.30 -34.48
C SER A 250 5.20 -25.92 -33.79
N SER A 251 4.45 -24.98 -34.35
CA SER A 251 4.01 -23.73 -33.69
C SER A 251 3.08 -23.98 -32.48
N GLY A 252 3.18 -25.17 -31.87
CA GLY A 252 2.16 -25.83 -31.08
C GLY A 252 1.96 -25.25 -29.69
N ILE A 253 0.75 -25.44 -29.19
CA ILE A 253 0.37 -25.23 -27.80
C ILE A 253 0.35 -26.60 -27.14
N PHE A 254 1.10 -26.76 -26.05
CA PHE A 254 0.90 -27.87 -25.13
C PHE A 254 -0.02 -27.41 -24.01
N TYR A 255 -1.05 -28.18 -23.69
CA TYR A 255 -2.03 -27.83 -22.68
C TYR A 255 -2.62 -29.08 -22.05
N PHE A 256 -2.83 -29.05 -20.73
CA PHE A 256 -3.55 -30.08 -20.00
C PHE A 256 -4.40 -29.44 -18.90
N GLU A 257 -5.43 -30.16 -18.47
CA GLU A 257 -6.29 -29.76 -17.36
C GLU A 257 -6.18 -30.75 -16.20
N ILE A 258 -6.41 -30.26 -14.99
CA ILE A 258 -6.70 -31.09 -13.83
C ILE A 258 -8.08 -30.74 -13.29
N THR A 259 -8.80 -31.74 -12.81
CA THR A 259 -10.04 -31.57 -12.05
C THR A 259 -9.80 -32.01 -10.61
N VAL A 260 -10.08 -31.11 -9.66
CA VAL A 260 -9.88 -31.40 -8.24
C VAL A 260 -11.07 -32.20 -7.71
N LYS A 261 -10.84 -33.46 -7.33
CA LYS A 261 -11.87 -34.37 -6.81
C LYS A 261 -12.02 -34.23 -5.30
N SER A 262 -10.90 -34.11 -4.59
CA SER A 262 -10.84 -33.82 -3.16
C SER A 262 -9.56 -33.06 -2.85
N MET A 263 -9.62 -32.14 -1.88
CA MET A 263 -8.47 -31.34 -1.49
C MET A 263 -8.69 -30.79 -0.08
N LYS A 264 -7.74 -31.04 0.83
CA LYS A 264 -7.74 -30.53 2.20
C LYS A 264 -6.75 -29.42 2.42
N HIS A 265 -5.60 -29.43 1.72
CA HIS A 265 -4.58 -28.43 1.96
C HIS A 265 -3.98 -27.82 0.70
N PHE A 266 -3.19 -28.58 -0.04
CA PHE A 266 -2.30 -28.01 -1.05
C PHE A 266 -2.24 -28.89 -2.29
N ALA A 267 -2.46 -28.26 -3.44
CA ALA A 267 -2.26 -28.86 -4.75
C ALA A 267 -1.53 -27.83 -5.62
N VAL A 268 -0.50 -28.29 -6.33
CA VAL A 268 0.25 -27.52 -7.32
C VAL A 268 0.43 -28.37 -8.56
N PHE A 269 0.32 -27.77 -9.73
CA PHE A 269 0.55 -28.46 -11.00
C PHE A 269 1.20 -27.50 -12.00
N GLY A 270 1.87 -28.07 -13.00
CA GLY A 270 2.50 -27.28 -14.05
C GLY A 270 3.57 -28.08 -14.78
N PHE A 271 4.68 -27.41 -15.11
CA PHE A 271 5.80 -27.99 -15.84
C PHE A 271 7.09 -27.88 -15.06
N SER A 272 7.89 -28.94 -15.05
CA SER A 272 9.22 -28.90 -14.44
C SER A 272 10.21 -29.75 -15.24
N LEU A 273 11.49 -29.47 -15.09
CA LEU A 273 12.54 -30.40 -15.50
C LEU A 273 12.41 -31.68 -14.68
N LYS A 274 12.51 -32.85 -15.31
CA LYS A 274 12.50 -34.12 -14.58
C LYS A 274 13.69 -34.11 -13.60
N PRO A 275 13.44 -34.26 -12.29
CA PRO A 275 14.47 -34.09 -11.30
C PRO A 275 15.43 -35.27 -11.28
N SER A 276 16.66 -35.01 -10.84
CA SER A 276 17.57 -36.06 -10.36
C SER A 276 16.90 -36.78 -9.18
N PRO A 277 17.09 -38.10 -8.97
CA PRO A 277 16.47 -38.90 -7.90
C PRO A 277 16.68 -38.41 -6.45
N GLN A 278 17.40 -37.30 -6.24
CA GLN A 278 17.86 -36.81 -4.94
C GLN A 278 16.96 -35.72 -4.33
N PHE A 279 15.84 -35.35 -4.97
CA PHE A 279 15.06 -34.16 -4.59
C PHE A 279 13.58 -34.45 -4.22
N GLU A 280 13.27 -35.66 -3.77
CA GLU A 280 11.91 -36.21 -3.69
C GLU A 280 10.88 -35.38 -2.89
N ASP A 281 11.31 -34.52 -1.95
CA ASP A 281 10.41 -33.97 -0.93
C ASP A 281 10.07 -32.47 -1.05
N THR A 282 10.51 -31.73 -2.08
CA THR A 282 10.25 -30.26 -2.15
C THR A 282 10.17 -29.68 -3.58
N PHE A 283 9.45 -30.34 -4.49
CA PHE A 283 9.47 -29.96 -5.91
C PHE A 283 8.80 -28.64 -6.28
N CYS A 284 7.82 -28.18 -5.52
CA CYS A 284 6.97 -27.04 -5.89
C CYS A 284 7.74 -25.71 -6.03
N PHE A 285 9.01 -25.66 -5.59
CA PHE A 285 9.86 -24.46 -5.56
C PHE A 285 11.26 -24.66 -6.13
N LEU A 286 11.52 -25.74 -6.87
CA LEU A 286 12.85 -25.95 -7.46
C LEU A 286 13.07 -25.09 -8.72
N MET A 287 14.32 -24.70 -8.95
CA MET A 287 14.73 -24.03 -10.18
C MET A 287 14.39 -24.92 -11.39
N GLY A 288 13.83 -24.33 -12.44
CA GLY A 288 13.31 -25.03 -13.61
C GLY A 288 11.85 -25.50 -13.50
N SER A 289 11.16 -25.22 -12.40
CA SER A 289 9.72 -25.47 -12.25
C SER A 289 8.86 -24.23 -12.55
N TYR A 290 7.71 -24.46 -13.17
CA TYR A 290 6.70 -23.48 -13.53
C TYR A 290 5.35 -24.04 -13.13
N ALA A 291 4.65 -23.40 -12.18
CA ALA A 291 3.52 -24.05 -11.54
C ALA A 291 2.43 -23.08 -11.10
N TYR A 292 1.22 -23.62 -10.90
CA TYR A 292 0.05 -22.91 -10.41
C TYR A 292 -0.52 -23.62 -9.19
N GLY A 293 -0.53 -22.92 -8.06
CA GLY A 293 -1.00 -23.43 -6.78
C GLY A 293 -2.43 -23.05 -6.45
N ASN A 294 -3.06 -23.89 -5.64
CA ASN A 294 -4.46 -23.76 -5.22
C ASN A 294 -4.76 -22.46 -4.46
N TYR A 295 -3.75 -21.83 -3.82
CA TYR A 295 -3.89 -20.51 -3.19
C TYR A 295 -3.85 -19.33 -4.17
N GLY A 296 -3.80 -19.59 -5.49
CA GLY A 296 -3.69 -18.55 -6.51
C GLY A 296 -2.27 -18.03 -6.73
N ASN A 297 -1.28 -18.70 -6.16
CA ASN A 297 0.14 -18.40 -6.34
C ASN A 297 0.70 -19.09 -7.59
N PHE A 298 1.66 -18.42 -8.24
CA PHE A 298 2.36 -18.96 -9.39
C PHE A 298 3.84 -19.12 -9.06
N CYS A 299 4.43 -20.24 -9.45
CA CYS A 299 5.87 -20.47 -9.35
C CYS A 299 6.48 -20.29 -10.74
N PHE A 300 7.52 -19.47 -10.87
CA PHE A 300 8.26 -19.31 -12.11
C PHE A 300 9.74 -19.50 -11.84
N ASN A 301 10.31 -20.56 -12.43
CA ASN A 301 11.70 -20.96 -12.24
C ASN A 301 12.11 -21.05 -10.77
N GLY A 302 11.27 -21.65 -9.92
CA GLY A 302 11.49 -21.79 -8.48
C GLY A 302 11.15 -20.55 -7.63
N THR A 303 10.80 -19.42 -8.24
CA THR A 303 10.37 -18.22 -7.50
C THR A 303 8.85 -18.17 -7.36
N ILE A 304 8.34 -18.10 -6.14
CA ILE A 304 6.92 -17.87 -5.87
C ILE A 304 6.58 -16.40 -6.16
N GLN A 305 5.58 -16.19 -7.01
CA GLN A 305 4.95 -14.91 -7.23
C GLN A 305 3.50 -14.96 -6.75
N THR A 306 3.21 -14.14 -5.75
CA THR A 306 1.84 -13.93 -5.27
C THR A 306 1.20 -12.84 -6.13
N ILE A 307 0.28 -13.21 -7.01
CA ILE A 307 -0.49 -12.23 -7.77
C ILE A 307 -1.64 -11.75 -6.87
N GLN A 308 -1.78 -10.43 -6.76
CA GLN A 308 -2.77 -9.78 -5.88
C GLN A 308 -4.23 -10.15 -6.24
N SER A 309 -4.48 -10.62 -7.47
CA SER A 309 -5.73 -11.20 -7.94
C SER A 309 -5.74 -12.73 -7.81
N ALA A 310 -5.37 -13.25 -6.64
CA ALA A 310 -5.31 -14.68 -6.37
C ALA A 310 -6.57 -15.33 -6.96
N CYS A 311 -6.39 -16.13 -8.00
CA CYS A 311 -7.44 -16.96 -8.55
C CYS A 311 -7.24 -18.31 -7.87
N PRO A 312 -7.67 -18.52 -6.60
CA PRO A 312 -7.54 -19.82 -5.97
C PRO A 312 -8.45 -20.83 -6.68
N TYR A 313 -8.15 -22.10 -6.51
CA TYR A 313 -9.01 -23.18 -6.97
C TYR A 313 -9.14 -24.26 -5.89
N GLY A 314 -10.19 -25.07 -5.98
CA GLY A 314 -10.42 -26.16 -5.05
C GLY A 314 -11.35 -27.22 -5.59
N VAL A 315 -11.94 -28.00 -4.69
CA VAL A 315 -12.79 -29.14 -5.03
C VAL A 315 -13.89 -28.76 -6.03
N GLY A 316 -13.99 -29.52 -7.11
CA GLY A 316 -14.95 -29.31 -8.21
C GLY A 316 -14.48 -28.36 -9.31
N ASP A 317 -13.40 -27.60 -9.10
CA ASP A 317 -12.82 -26.77 -10.16
C ASP A 317 -12.03 -27.63 -11.16
N THR A 318 -12.12 -27.24 -12.43
CA THR A 318 -11.20 -27.67 -13.49
C THR A 318 -10.25 -26.54 -13.81
N VAL A 319 -8.95 -26.74 -13.64
CA VAL A 319 -7.92 -25.73 -13.92
C VAL A 319 -6.93 -26.26 -14.95
N GLY A 320 -6.51 -25.39 -15.86
CA GLY A 320 -5.63 -25.75 -16.96
C GLY A 320 -4.31 -25.00 -16.93
N PHE A 321 -3.27 -25.68 -17.41
CA PHE A 321 -1.93 -25.14 -17.52
C PHE A 321 -1.36 -25.52 -18.89
N GLY A 322 -0.92 -24.52 -19.64
CA GLY A 322 -0.37 -24.70 -20.96
C GLY A 322 0.79 -23.78 -21.25
N VAL A 323 1.45 -24.04 -22.37
CA VAL A 323 2.53 -23.23 -22.91
C VAL A 323 2.39 -23.15 -24.42
N ASN A 324 2.45 -21.93 -24.94
CA ASN A 324 2.66 -21.71 -26.37
C ASN A 324 4.16 -21.84 -26.64
N LEU A 325 4.56 -22.90 -27.34
CA LEU A 325 5.98 -23.24 -27.53
C LEU A 325 6.70 -22.22 -28.44
N ALA A 326 5.97 -21.58 -29.36
CA ALA A 326 6.52 -20.57 -30.26
C ALA A 326 6.80 -19.25 -29.54
N THR A 327 5.85 -18.76 -28.74
CA THR A 327 5.97 -17.49 -28.01
C THR A 327 6.61 -17.62 -26.64
N ARG A 328 6.75 -18.87 -26.13
CA ARG A 328 7.21 -19.21 -24.77
C ARG A 328 6.34 -18.59 -23.68
N ARG A 329 5.05 -18.42 -23.96
CA ARG A 329 4.08 -17.84 -23.01
C ARG A 329 3.26 -18.94 -22.35
N PHE A 330 3.10 -18.85 -21.04
CA PHE A 330 2.21 -19.74 -20.29
C PHE A 330 0.74 -19.35 -20.48
N ILE A 331 -0.13 -20.35 -20.41
CA ILE A 331 -1.58 -20.26 -20.53
C ILE A 331 -2.15 -20.85 -19.23
N PHE A 332 -3.04 -20.11 -18.60
CA PHE A 332 -3.69 -20.55 -17.37
C PHE A 332 -5.18 -20.40 -17.53
N THR A 333 -5.93 -21.40 -17.10
CA THR A 333 -7.38 -21.39 -17.23
C THR A 333 -8.03 -21.87 -15.95
N LYS A 334 -9.25 -21.41 -15.71
CA LYS A 334 -10.12 -21.92 -14.66
C LYS A 334 -11.53 -22.05 -15.20
N ASN A 335 -12.09 -23.24 -15.05
CA ASN A 335 -13.45 -23.59 -15.42
C ASN A 335 -13.82 -23.18 -16.86
N GLY A 336 -12.89 -23.40 -17.80
CA GLY A 336 -13.09 -23.08 -19.22
C GLY A 336 -12.84 -21.61 -19.59
N ASN A 337 -12.38 -20.77 -18.66
CA ASN A 337 -12.06 -19.36 -18.91
C ASN A 337 -10.55 -19.13 -18.82
N LEU A 338 -10.01 -18.31 -19.73
CA LEU A 338 -8.61 -17.85 -19.70
C LEU A 338 -8.40 -16.88 -18.52
N LEU A 339 -7.35 -17.09 -17.73
CA LEU A 339 -6.99 -16.15 -16.66
C LEU A 339 -6.27 -14.94 -17.23
N SER A 340 -6.77 -13.74 -16.92
CA SER A 340 -6.13 -12.48 -17.30
C SER A 340 -4.98 -12.19 -16.32
N LEU A 341 -3.75 -12.49 -16.72
CA LEU A 341 -2.56 -12.14 -15.97
C LEU A 341 -1.98 -10.80 -16.47
N PRO A 342 -1.22 -10.05 -15.66
CA PRO A 342 -0.46 -8.92 -16.16
C PRO A 342 0.58 -9.36 -17.22
N SER A 343 0.90 -8.48 -18.19
CA SER A 343 1.78 -8.80 -19.32
C SER A 343 3.17 -9.34 -18.92
N PHE A 344 3.68 -8.93 -17.75
CA PHE A 344 4.96 -9.39 -17.21
C PHE A 344 5.00 -10.90 -16.86
N TYR A 345 3.85 -11.50 -16.54
CA TYR A 345 3.75 -12.94 -16.21
C TYR A 345 3.76 -13.86 -17.43
N HIS A 346 3.82 -13.30 -18.62
CA HIS A 346 3.70 -14.07 -19.83
C HIS A 346 5.02 -14.36 -20.52
N SER A 347 6.08 -13.58 -20.28
CA SER A 347 7.35 -13.74 -20.99
C SER A 347 8.38 -14.36 -20.06
N PHE A 348 8.44 -15.69 -20.03
CA PHE A 348 9.51 -16.41 -19.35
C PHE A 348 10.33 -17.19 -20.37
N SER A 349 11.63 -16.93 -20.42
CA SER A 349 12.54 -17.66 -21.30
C SER A 349 13.01 -18.92 -20.58
N PHE A 350 12.56 -20.08 -21.06
CA PHE A 350 13.21 -21.36 -20.80
C PHE A 350 14.11 -21.73 -21.98
N ALA A 351 15.17 -22.49 -21.75
CA ALA A 351 16.14 -22.80 -22.79
C ALA A 351 15.52 -23.69 -23.87
N ALA A 352 15.99 -23.57 -25.12
CA ALA A 352 15.39 -24.26 -26.27
C ALA A 352 15.48 -25.79 -26.17
N ASP A 353 16.51 -26.28 -25.48
CA ASP A 353 16.91 -27.68 -25.30
C ASP A 353 16.33 -28.34 -24.04
N GLN A 354 15.61 -27.59 -23.19
CA GLN A 354 15.03 -28.12 -21.96
C GLN A 354 13.77 -28.96 -22.22
N LEU A 355 13.78 -30.20 -21.74
CA LEU A 355 12.63 -31.12 -21.71
C LEU A 355 11.81 -30.89 -20.45
N LEU A 356 10.68 -30.19 -20.61
CA LEU A 356 9.72 -29.96 -19.53
C LEU A 356 8.71 -31.10 -19.47
N PHE A 357 8.39 -31.55 -18.26
CA PHE A 357 7.39 -32.57 -18.00
C PHE A 357 6.20 -31.96 -17.25
N PRO A 358 4.96 -32.27 -17.64
CA PRO A 358 3.81 -32.05 -16.79
C PRO A 358 3.99 -32.74 -15.44
N PHE A 359 3.60 -32.07 -14.36
CA PHE A 359 3.63 -32.63 -13.03
C PHE A 359 2.45 -32.14 -12.20
N VAL A 360 2.15 -32.91 -11.16
CA VAL A 360 1.27 -32.49 -10.06
C VAL A 360 1.93 -32.87 -8.73
N SER A 361 1.74 -32.01 -7.74
CA SER A 361 2.19 -32.19 -6.36
C SER A 361 1.00 -32.04 -5.42
N LEU A 362 0.80 -33.04 -4.56
CA LEU A 362 -0.26 -33.07 -3.56
C LEU A 362 0.33 -33.03 -2.14
N GLY A 363 -0.40 -32.40 -1.23
CA GLY A 363 0.11 -32.01 0.09
C GLY A 363 -0.44 -32.79 1.27
N HIS A 364 -1.57 -33.48 1.10
CA HIS A 364 -2.35 -33.98 2.23
C HIS A 364 -3.11 -35.28 1.91
N PHE A 365 -3.31 -36.10 2.94
CA PHE A 365 -4.17 -37.30 2.93
C PHE A 365 -5.57 -37.05 2.36
N ASP A 366 -5.99 -37.92 1.45
CA ASP A 366 -7.22 -37.85 0.64
C ASP A 366 -7.26 -36.71 -0.39
N ASP A 367 -6.14 -36.03 -0.69
CA ASP A 367 -6.12 -35.14 -1.85
C ASP A 367 -6.18 -35.99 -3.13
N GLU A 368 -7.08 -35.66 -4.05
CA GLU A 368 -7.31 -36.41 -5.29
C GLU A 368 -7.58 -35.46 -6.46
N ILE A 369 -6.90 -35.72 -7.57
CA ILE A 369 -7.04 -34.97 -8.81
C ILE A 369 -7.11 -35.92 -10.01
N GLU A 370 -7.86 -35.54 -11.03
CA GLU A 370 -7.92 -36.25 -12.31
C GLU A 370 -7.31 -35.37 -13.40
N ALA A 371 -6.32 -35.87 -14.13
CA ALA A 371 -5.70 -35.19 -15.24
C ALA A 371 -6.41 -35.47 -16.57
N ASN A 372 -6.42 -34.46 -17.43
CA ASN A 372 -6.90 -34.54 -18.80
C ASN A 372 -5.80 -33.99 -19.71
N PHE A 373 -5.06 -34.90 -20.36
CA PHE A 373 -4.05 -34.56 -21.37
C PHE A 373 -4.67 -34.40 -22.78
N GLY A 374 -6.00 -34.31 -22.85
CA GLY A 374 -6.76 -34.10 -24.06
C GLY A 374 -7.40 -35.36 -24.64
N PRO A 375 -8.04 -35.23 -25.81
CA PRO A 375 -8.22 -33.98 -26.56
C PRO A 375 -9.38 -33.10 -26.06
N ASN A 376 -10.22 -33.61 -25.16
CA ASN A 376 -11.48 -32.97 -24.79
C ASN A 376 -11.34 -32.08 -23.57
N PHE A 377 -10.99 -30.80 -23.76
CA PHE A 377 -10.81 -29.84 -22.68
C PHE A 377 -12.09 -29.07 -22.36
N LYS A 378 -12.21 -28.58 -21.12
CA LYS A 378 -13.25 -27.61 -20.73
C LYS A 378 -12.98 -26.23 -21.33
N PHE A 379 -11.70 -25.85 -21.44
CA PHE A 379 -11.28 -24.64 -22.14
C PHE A 379 -11.24 -24.84 -23.65
N ASN A 380 -11.79 -23.88 -24.40
CA ASN A 380 -11.72 -23.88 -25.85
C ASN A 380 -10.35 -23.35 -26.34
N LEU A 381 -9.48 -24.26 -26.78
CA LEU A 381 -8.14 -23.92 -27.30
C LEU A 381 -8.16 -23.07 -28.57
N ASP A 382 -9.25 -23.03 -29.33
CA ASP A 382 -9.32 -22.22 -30.56
C ASP A 382 -9.25 -20.72 -30.27
N ILE A 383 -9.67 -20.28 -29.08
CA ILE A 383 -9.54 -18.89 -28.60
C ILE A 383 -8.08 -18.41 -28.62
N LEU A 384 -7.12 -19.32 -28.44
CA LEU A 384 -5.70 -18.98 -28.45
C LEU A 384 -5.14 -18.78 -29.86
N LYS A 385 -5.76 -19.37 -30.88
CA LYS A 385 -5.32 -19.22 -32.28
C LYS A 385 -5.71 -17.85 -32.84
N GLU A 386 -6.83 -17.30 -32.40
CA GLU A 386 -7.36 -16.00 -32.86
C GLU A 386 -6.52 -14.80 -32.38
N ASN A 387 -5.80 -14.95 -31.27
CA ASN A 387 -4.98 -13.88 -30.67
C ASN A 387 -3.50 -13.87 -31.12
N ILE A 388 -3.10 -14.74 -32.05
CA ILE A 388 -1.71 -14.79 -32.57
C ILE A 388 -1.51 -13.82 -33.76
N TYR A 389 -2.59 -13.25 -34.30
CA TYR A 389 -2.57 -12.37 -35.48
C TYR A 389 -2.94 -10.90 -35.20
N GLN A 390 -3.03 -10.49 -33.94
CA GLN A 390 -3.09 -9.08 -33.51
C GLN A 390 -1.81 -8.72 -32.75
#